data_AF-A0A3B0QSU5-F1
#
_entry.id   AF-A0A3B0QSU5-F1
#
_cell.length_a   1.000
_cell.length_b   1.000
_cell.length_c   1.000
_cell.angle_alpha   90.00
_cell.angle_beta   90.00
_cell.angle_gamma   90.00
#
_symmetry.space_group_name_H-M   'P 1'
#
loop_
_entity.id
_entity.type
_entity.pdbx_description
1 polymer ?
#
loop_
_entity_poly.entity_id
_entity_poly.type
_entity_poly.pdbx_seq_one_letter_code
_entity_poly.pdbx_strand_id
1 'polypeptide(L)'
;PLIRIEEIVLNYAEALFEINNADPVALTQLNLITSNRGATAYTSPLSKDDILNERRKELMFEGFRFDDLTRTGTDIDVLGSNQNFIRTLSYPNNLFAYPIPNDETNANSNMVQNNGY
;
A
#
# COMPACT_ATOMS: atom_id res chain seq x y z
N PRO A 1 14.73 6.35 3.99
CA PRO A 1 15.29 6.23 2.62
C PRO A 1 14.21 6.66 1.63
N LEU A 2 14.57 7.18 0.45
CA LEU A 2 13.56 7.53 -0.56
C LEU A 2 13.22 6.33 -1.46
N ILE A 3 14.24 5.58 -1.87
CA ILE A 3 14.12 4.36 -2.68
C ILE A 3 15.15 3.36 -2.15
N ARG A 4 14.79 2.08 -2.13
CA ARG A 4 15.71 0.97 -1.82
C ARG A 4 15.35 -0.29 -2.59
N ILE A 5 16.30 -1.21 -2.68
CA ILE A 5 16.20 -2.36 -3.58
C ILE A 5 15.02 -3.28 -3.23
N GLU A 6 14.68 -3.44 -1.96
CA GLU A 6 13.60 -4.33 -1.56
C GLU A 6 12.22 -3.83 -1.99
N GLU A 7 12.02 -2.51 -2.05
CA GLU A 7 10.79 -1.93 -2.62
C GLU A 7 10.66 -2.32 -4.11
N ILE A 8 11.75 -2.24 -4.87
CA ILE A 8 11.80 -2.62 -6.29
C ILE A 8 11.51 -4.12 -6.46
N VAL A 9 12.12 -4.97 -5.63
CA VAL A 9 11.89 -6.42 -5.64
C VAL A 9 10.42 -6.74 -5.35
N LEU A 10 9.82 -6.09 -4.36
CA LEU A 10 8.41 -6.29 -4.00
C LEU A 10 7.45 -5.74 -5.05
N ASN A 11 7.75 -4.59 -5.67
CA ASN A 11 7.00 -4.05 -6.81
C ASN A 11 7.03 -5.05 -7.99
N TYR A 12 8.20 -5.65 -8.26
CA TYR A 12 8.35 -6.65 -9.32
C TYR A 12 7.57 -7.95 -9.01
N ALA A 13 7.65 -8.44 -7.77
CA ALA A 13 6.88 -9.61 -7.32
C ALA A 13 5.37 -9.40 -7.49
N GLU A 14 4.86 -8.23 -7.10
CA GLU A 14 3.46 -7.86 -7.27
C GLU A 14 3.07 -7.78 -8.75
N ALA A 15 3.87 -7.11 -9.59
CA ALA A 15 3.57 -6.99 -11.02
C ALA A 15 3.51 -8.35 -11.72
N LEU A 16 4.43 -9.28 -11.41
CA LEU A 16 4.40 -10.64 -11.95
C LEU A 16 3.12 -11.37 -11.53
N PHE A 17 2.73 -11.25 -10.26
CA PHE A 17 1.50 -11.85 -9.75
C PHE A 17 0.24 -11.29 -10.44
N GLU A 18 0.18 -9.98 -10.68
CA GLU A 18 -0.95 -9.35 -11.37
C GLU A 18 -1.06 -9.76 -12.85
N ILE A 19 0.08 -10.00 -13.51
CA ILE A 19 0.11 -10.53 -14.90
C ILE A 19 -0.35 -12.00 -14.91
N ASN A 20 0.17 -12.79 -13.98
CA ASN A 20 -0.13 -14.21 -13.83
C ASN A 20 0.02 -14.63 -12.37
N ASN A 21 -1.12 -14.89 -11.71
CA ASN A 21 -1.15 -15.24 -10.29
C ASN A 21 -0.44 -16.56 -9.95
N ALA A 22 -0.13 -17.38 -10.95
CA ALA A 22 0.60 -18.64 -10.83
C ALA A 22 2.07 -18.51 -11.26
N ASP A 23 2.59 -17.30 -11.50
CA ASP A 23 3.99 -17.11 -11.86
C ASP A 23 4.92 -17.52 -10.71
N PRO A 24 5.76 -18.57 -10.88
CA PRO A 24 6.66 -19.05 -9.84
C PRO A 24 7.76 -18.03 -9.49
N VAL A 25 8.04 -17.07 -10.37
CA VAL A 25 9.03 -16.01 -10.13
C VAL A 25 8.50 -15.03 -9.10
N ALA A 26 7.19 -14.75 -9.04
CA ALA A 26 6.61 -13.88 -8.01
C ALA A 26 6.89 -14.40 -6.59
N LEU A 27 6.67 -15.71 -6.37
CA LEU A 27 6.97 -16.37 -5.10
C LEU A 27 8.47 -16.35 -4.78
N THR A 28 9.31 -16.52 -5.79
CA THR A 28 10.77 -16.48 -5.63
C THR A 28 11.25 -15.09 -5.20
N GLN A 29 10.72 -14.02 -5.82
CA GLN A 29 11.05 -12.64 -5.45
C GLN A 29 10.57 -12.29 -4.05
N LEU A 30 9.35 -12.69 -3.69
CA LEU A 30 8.83 -12.49 -2.34
C LEU A 30 9.69 -13.20 -1.28
N ASN A 31 10.09 -14.44 -1.55
CA ASN A 31 10.91 -15.22 -0.62
C ASN A 31 12.39 -14.79 -0.56
N LEU A 32 12.86 -13.99 -1.52
CA LEU A 32 14.16 -13.31 -1.40
C LEU A 32 14.16 -12.35 -0.20
N ILE A 33 13.04 -11.65 0.03
CA ILE A 33 12.89 -10.76 1.19
C ILE A 33 12.87 -11.58 2.48
N THR A 34 11.98 -12.58 2.58
CA THR A 34 11.85 -13.38 3.81
C THR A 34 13.14 -14.09 4.17
N SER A 35 13.87 -14.64 3.20
CA SER A 35 15.16 -15.28 3.41
C SER A 35 16.22 -14.32 3.98
N ASN A 36 16.29 -13.09 3.47
CA ASN A 36 17.21 -12.07 3.97
C ASN A 36 16.88 -11.56 5.37
N ARG A 37 15.66 -11.81 5.86
CA ARG A 37 15.19 -11.43 7.21
C ARG A 37 15.12 -12.62 8.17
N GLY A 38 15.42 -13.84 7.70
CA GLY A 38 15.24 -15.06 8.48
C GLY A 38 13.78 -15.36 8.82
N ALA A 39 12.84 -14.85 8.02
CA ALA A 39 11.41 -15.06 8.20
C ALA A 39 10.94 -16.37 7.53
N THR A 40 9.79 -16.87 7.96
CA THR A 40 9.15 -18.03 7.34
C THR A 40 8.83 -17.73 5.87
N ALA A 41 9.24 -18.63 4.98
CA ALA A 41 8.95 -18.52 3.56
C ALA A 41 7.45 -18.71 3.27
N TYR A 42 6.94 -17.97 2.29
CA TYR A 42 5.61 -18.17 1.72
C TYR A 42 5.59 -19.43 0.85
N THR A 43 4.40 -20.02 0.70
CA THR A 43 4.17 -21.23 -0.10
C THR A 43 3.17 -20.96 -1.22
N SER A 44 3.25 -21.76 -2.30
CA SER A 44 2.24 -21.75 -3.36
C SER A 44 0.92 -22.39 -2.88
N PRO A 45 -0.26 -21.94 -3.36
CA PRO A 45 -0.46 -20.79 -4.23
C PRO A 45 -0.28 -19.46 -3.48
N LEU A 46 0.32 -18.48 -4.15
CA LEU A 46 0.47 -17.13 -3.62
C LEU A 46 -0.87 -16.40 -3.67
N SER A 47 -1.14 -15.55 -2.69
CA SER A 47 -2.23 -14.58 -2.72
C SER A 47 -1.70 -13.16 -2.83
N LYS A 48 -2.55 -12.22 -3.29
CA LYS A 48 -2.20 -10.80 -3.28
C LYS A 48 -1.93 -10.29 -1.86
N ASP A 49 -2.67 -10.80 -0.88
CA ASP A 49 -2.51 -10.44 0.53
C ASP A 49 -1.15 -10.86 1.07
N ASP A 50 -0.57 -11.97 0.61
CA ASP A 50 0.78 -12.38 1.02
C ASP A 50 1.82 -11.33 0.63
N ILE A 51 1.73 -10.83 -0.60
CA ILE A 51 2.62 -9.79 -1.14
C ILE A 51 2.44 -8.48 -0.37
N LEU A 52 1.18 -8.03 -0.21
CA LEU A 52 0.87 -6.78 0.50
C LEU A 52 1.24 -6.85 1.99
N ASN A 53 1.15 -8.03 2.60
CA ASN A 53 1.61 -8.25 3.97
C ASN A 53 3.13 -8.20 4.09
N GLU A 54 3.88 -8.77 3.14
CA GLU A 54 5.33 -8.63 3.14
C GLU A 54 5.76 -7.18 2.92
N ARG A 55 5.12 -6.46 1.99
CA ARG A 55 5.33 -5.01 1.80
C ARG A 55 5.07 -4.22 3.08
N ARG A 56 3.98 -4.52 3.79
CA ARG A 56 3.67 -3.85 5.07
C ARG A 56 4.75 -4.10 6.13
N LYS A 57 5.28 -5.31 6.21
CA LYS A 57 6.33 -5.67 7.20
C LYS A 57 7.66 -5.04 6.82
N GLU A 58 8.08 -5.18 5.57
CA GLU A 58 9.39 -4.75 5.09
C GLU A 58 9.49 -3.22 5.02
N LEU A 59 8.46 -2.54 4.51
CA LEU A 59 8.46 -1.09 4.25
C LEU A 59 7.82 -0.27 5.39
N MET A 60 7.78 -0.81 6.60
CA MET A 60 7.12 -0.17 7.74
C MET A 60 7.80 1.16 8.09
N PHE A 61 6.99 2.20 8.28
CA PHE A 61 7.43 3.58 8.55
C PHE A 61 8.22 4.26 7.42
N GLU A 62 8.10 3.75 6.18
CA GLU A 62 8.74 4.35 5.01
C GLU A 62 7.76 5.10 4.08
N GLY A 63 6.48 5.22 4.46
CA GLY A 63 5.49 6.02 3.73
C GLY A 63 4.57 5.24 2.78
N PHE A 64 4.82 3.96 2.55
CA PHE A 64 4.12 3.18 1.49
C PHE A 64 2.71 2.69 1.86
N ARG A 65 2.40 2.53 3.16
CA ARG A 65 1.20 1.78 3.55
C ARG A 65 -0.10 2.42 3.08
N PHE A 66 -0.19 3.75 3.12
CA PHE A 66 -1.37 4.47 2.64
C PHE A 66 -1.53 4.32 1.13
N ASP A 67 -0.46 4.50 0.37
CA ASP A 67 -0.46 4.39 -1.09
C ASP A 67 -0.77 2.95 -1.54
N ASP A 68 -0.23 1.95 -0.85
CA ASP A 68 -0.55 0.54 -1.10
C ASP A 68 -2.04 0.26 -0.91
N LEU A 69 -2.64 0.69 0.20
CA LEU A 69 -4.06 0.46 0.48
C LEU A 69 -4.96 1.16 -0.55
N THR A 70 -4.65 2.41 -0.89
CA THR A 70 -5.49 3.20 -1.80
C THR A 70 -5.39 2.71 -3.24
N ARG A 71 -4.19 2.36 -3.74
CA ARG A 71 -4.01 1.83 -5.10
C ARG A 71 -4.61 0.44 -5.29
N THR A 72 -4.73 -0.36 -4.22
CA THR A 72 -5.37 -1.68 -4.27
C THR A 72 -6.86 -1.66 -3.94
N GLY A 73 -7.44 -0.48 -3.71
CA GLY A 73 -8.86 -0.33 -3.40
C GLY A 73 -9.26 -0.96 -2.06
N THR A 74 -8.35 -0.94 -1.09
CA THR A 74 -8.52 -1.60 0.21
C THR A 74 -9.04 -0.62 1.26
N ASP A 75 -9.98 -1.09 2.07
CA ASP A 75 -10.50 -0.37 3.22
C ASP A 75 -9.39 -0.04 4.24
N ILE A 76 -9.52 1.10 4.92
CA ILE A 76 -8.54 1.56 5.91
C ILE A 76 -9.16 1.55 7.30
N ASP A 77 -8.61 0.71 8.18
CA ASP A 77 -8.93 0.73 9.60
C ASP A 77 -8.23 1.91 10.29
N VAL A 78 -9.02 2.81 10.83
CA VAL A 78 -8.55 3.95 11.60
C VAL A 78 -8.37 3.51 13.04
N LEU A 79 -7.12 3.59 13.50
CA LEU A 79 -6.76 3.31 14.89
C LEU A 79 -6.60 4.62 15.67
N GLY A 80 -7.00 4.60 16.94
CA GLY A 80 -6.77 5.70 17.86
C GLY A 80 -5.34 5.75 18.38
N SER A 81 -5.02 6.77 19.16
CA SER A 81 -3.70 6.98 19.79
C SER A 81 -3.28 5.79 20.66
N ASN A 82 -4.24 5.04 21.21
CA ASN A 82 -4.01 3.84 22.03
C ASN A 82 -4.05 2.55 21.20
N GLN A 83 -3.95 2.64 19.88
CA GLN A 83 -4.05 1.51 18.92
C GLN A 83 -5.39 0.77 18.95
N ASN A 84 -6.42 1.36 19.58
CA ASN A 84 -7.76 0.80 19.55
C ASN A 84 -8.43 1.06 18.20
N PHE A 85 -9.13 0.07 17.68
CA PHE A 85 -9.98 0.24 16.50
C PHE A 85 -11.04 1.33 16.75
N ILE A 86 -11.16 2.29 15.83
CA ILE A 86 -12.18 3.34 15.87
C ILE A 86 -13.27 3.08 14.83
N ARG A 87 -12.87 2.93 13.57
CA ARG A 87 -13.76 2.70 12.43
C ARG A 87 -12.98 2.19 11.23
N THR A 88 -13.69 1.62 10.27
CA THR A 88 -13.18 1.34 8.93
C THR A 88 -13.65 2.43 7.96
N LEU A 89 -12.74 2.95 7.15
CA LEU A 89 -13.06 3.79 6.00
C LEU A 89 -13.12 2.89 4.77
N SER A 90 -14.32 2.72 4.21
CA SER A 90 -14.49 1.87 3.03
C SER A 90 -14.03 2.56 1.75
N TYR A 91 -13.36 1.82 0.88
CA TYR A 91 -12.93 2.30 -0.43
C TYR A 91 -14.11 2.27 -1.43
N PRO A 92 -14.32 3.31 -2.25
CA PRO A 92 -13.64 4.61 -2.23
C PRO A 92 -14.18 5.54 -1.11
N ASN A 93 -13.30 6.37 -0.55
CA ASN A 93 -13.64 7.35 0.49
C ASN A 93 -13.12 8.75 0.12
N ASN A 94 -13.88 9.81 0.43
CA ASN A 94 -13.44 11.19 0.21
C ASN A 94 -12.21 11.58 1.07
N LEU A 95 -12.00 10.90 2.20
CA LEU A 95 -10.85 11.14 3.07
C LEU A 95 -9.54 10.52 2.52
N PHE A 96 -9.57 9.82 1.38
CA PHE A 96 -8.37 9.27 0.76
C PHE A 96 -7.65 10.28 -0.13
N ALA A 97 -8.22 11.48 -0.30
CA ALA A 97 -7.53 12.63 -0.87
C ALA A 97 -7.46 13.75 0.17
N TYR A 98 -6.32 14.43 0.25
CA TYR A 98 -6.21 15.66 1.04
C TYR A 98 -7.03 16.78 0.39
N PRO A 99 -7.57 17.74 1.17
CA PRO A 99 -8.18 18.93 0.60
C PRO A 99 -7.13 19.75 -0.15
N ILE A 100 -7.54 20.34 -1.27
CA ILE A 100 -6.76 21.37 -1.94
C ILE A 100 -6.70 22.58 -0.98
N PRO A 101 -5.51 23.14 -0.69
CA PRO A 101 -5.37 24.27 0.23
C PRO A 101 -6.22 25.47 -0.17
N ASN A 102 -6.76 26.18 0.82
CA ASN A 102 -7.59 27.38 0.58
C ASN A 102 -6.84 28.49 -0.15
N ASP A 103 -5.52 28.58 0.04
CA ASP A 103 -4.71 29.57 -0.67
C ASP A 103 -4.75 29.33 -2.19
N GLU A 104 -4.76 28.07 -2.62
CA GLU A 104 -4.84 27.69 -4.04
C GLU A 104 -6.25 27.95 -4.61
N THR A 105 -7.30 27.64 -3.85
CA THR A 105 -8.68 27.84 -4.29
C THR A 105 -9.08 29.32 -4.31
N ASN A 106 -8.52 30.13 -3.42
CA ASN A 106 -8.70 31.58 -3.42
C ASN A 106 -7.89 32.27 -4.52
N ALA A 107 -6.69 31.76 -4.83
CA ALA A 107 -5.83 32.33 -5.86
C ALA A 107 -6.32 32.07 -7.29
N ASN A 108 -7.00 30.94 -7.52
CA ASN A 108 -7.50 30.56 -8.85
C ASN A 108 -8.97 30.13 -8.78
N SER A 109 -9.86 30.98 -9.27
CA SER A 109 -11.32 30.75 -9.27
C SER A 109 -11.79 29.55 -10.11
N ASN A 110 -10.93 28.99 -10.96
CA ASN A 110 -11.23 27.78 -11.72
C ASN A 110 -10.83 26.49 -10.98
N MET A 111 -10.20 26.60 -9.81
CA MET A 111 -9.87 25.44 -8.99
C MET A 111 -11.13 24.81 -8.42
N VAL A 112 -11.26 23.49 -8.64
CA VAL A 112 -12.35 22.68 -8.10
C VAL A 112 -11.82 21.84 -6.96
N GLN A 113 -12.45 21.94 -5.80
CA GLN A 113 -12.10 21.18 -4.62
C GLN A 113 -12.37 19.67 -4.81
N ASN A 114 -11.63 18.83 -4.09
CA ASN A 114 -11.91 17.41 -3.99
C ASN A 114 -13.30 17.18 -3.40
N ASN A 115 -14.04 16.22 -3.97
CA ASN A 115 -15.40 15.92 -3.55
C ASN A 115 -15.48 15.65 -2.03
N GLY A 116 -16.32 16.42 -1.31
CA GLY A 116 -16.52 16.29 0.14
C GLY A 116 -15.66 17.21 1.01
N TYR A 117 -14.91 18.16 0.43
CA TYR A 117 -14.23 19.26 1.12
C TYR A 117 -14.72 20.64 0.64
#